data_AF-A0A653IBH2-F1
#
_entry.id   AF-A0A653IBH2-F1
#
_cell.length_a   1.000
_cell.length_b   1.000
_cell.length_c   1.000
_cell.angle_alpha   90.00
_cell.angle_beta   90.00
_cell.angle_gamma   90.00
#
_symmetry.space_group_name_H-M   'P 1'
#
loop_
_entity.id
_entity.type
_entity.pdbx_description
1 polymer ?
#
loop_
_entity_poly.entity_id
_entity_poly.type
_entity_poly.pdbx_seq_one_letter_code
_entity_poly.pdbx_strand_id
1 'polypeptide(L)'
;MRFHLFRPILIALILSIIYTIWASFTDSTHSFFYHFSGGLFISGFILMAIGLFSNMSANGFFRGLTAGFKKQREARLREIDGEYHEDEDEEHEVYEEKRKRSLNRTAPYLSSGLLCIAFSLLLSFV
;
A
#
# COMPACT_ATOMS: atom_id res chain seq x y z
N MET A 1 -12.91 15.47 7.64
CA MET A 1 -11.78 14.58 7.30
C MET A 1 -10.86 14.46 8.51
N ARG A 2 -10.82 13.30 9.18
CA ARG A 2 -9.92 13.06 10.32
C ARG A 2 -8.49 12.84 9.77
N PHE A 3 -7.48 13.41 10.43
CA PHE A 3 -6.07 13.50 9.99
C PHE A 3 -5.36 12.14 9.81
N HIS A 4 -5.74 11.34 8.81
CA HIS A 4 -5.09 10.05 8.53
C HIS A 4 -3.78 10.18 7.74
N LEU A 5 -3.49 11.36 7.18
CA LEU A 5 -2.27 11.64 6.40
C LEU A 5 -1.04 11.97 7.25
N PHE A 6 -1.23 12.35 8.51
CA PHE A 6 -0.13 12.85 9.35
C PHE A 6 0.97 11.80 9.55
N ARG A 7 0.59 10.56 9.88
CA ARG A 7 1.54 9.46 10.09
C ARG A 7 2.36 9.12 8.85
N PRO A 8 1.76 8.85 7.67
CA PRO A 8 2.55 8.55 6.47
C PRO A 8 3.43 9.72 6.04
N ILE A 9 2.96 10.97 6.15
CA ILE A 9 3.78 12.15 5.85
C ILE A 9 4.98 12.26 6.80
N LEU A 10 4.77 12.05 8.12
CA LEU A 10 5.85 12.07 9.09
C LEU A 10 6.90 11.00 8.80
N ILE A 11 6.47 9.78 8.44
CA ILE A 11 7.38 8.69 8.04
C ILE A 11 8.19 9.11 6.81
N ALA A 12 7.54 9.66 5.78
CA ALA A 12 8.24 10.12 4.58
C ALA A 12 9.25 11.23 4.87
N LEU A 13 8.90 12.17 5.75
CA LEU A 13 9.78 13.27 6.12
C LEU A 13 11.02 12.76 6.87
N ILE A 14 10.85 11.83 7.82
CA ILE A 14 11.98 11.19 8.53
C ILE A 14 12.88 10.45 7.54
N LEU A 15 12.31 9.63 6.65
CA LEU A 15 13.07 8.90 5.64
C LEU A 15 13.83 9.84 4.70
N SER A 16 13.18 10.92 4.28
CA SER A 16 13.79 11.93 3.41
C SER A 16 14.96 12.63 4.09
N ILE A 17 14.84 12.99 5.38
CA ILE A 17 15.93 13.59 6.15
C ILE A 17 17.10 12.61 6.28
N ILE A 18 16.84 11.36 6.65
CA ILE A 18 17.89 10.33 6.77
C ILE A 18 18.64 10.16 5.44
N TYR A 19 17.91 10.06 4.34
CA TYR A 19 18.49 9.98 3.00
C TYR A 19 19.31 11.23 2.68
N THR A 20 18.78 12.42 2.96
CA THR A 20 19.43 13.70 2.64
C THR A 20 20.73 13.86 3.41
N ILE A 21 20.76 13.51 4.70
CA ILE A 21 21.97 13.54 5.53
C ILE A 21 23.01 12.61 4.91
N TRP A 22 22.64 11.35 4.65
CA TRP A 22 23.55 10.37 4.06
C TRP A 22 24.09 10.79 2.68
N ALA A 23 23.21 11.29 1.82
CA ALA A 23 23.56 11.76 0.48
C ALA A 23 24.48 12.99 0.53
N SER A 24 24.22 13.94 1.43
CA SER A 24 25.05 15.14 1.58
C SER A 24 26.48 14.83 2.04
N PHE A 25 26.69 13.74 2.78
CA PHE A 25 28.02 13.28 3.18
C PHE A 25 28.76 12.50 2.09
N THR A 26 28.03 11.87 1.17
CA THR A 26 28.59 10.97 0.15
C THR A 26 28.76 11.65 -1.20
N ASP A 27 27.93 12.63 -1.50
CA ASP A 27 27.98 13.44 -2.71
C ASP A 27 27.81 14.92 -2.33
N SER A 28 28.92 15.64 -2.24
CA SER A 28 28.92 17.08 -1.92
C SER A 28 28.79 17.96 -3.16
N THR A 29 28.64 17.37 -4.35
CA THR A 29 28.62 18.13 -5.61
C THR A 29 27.25 18.75 -5.91
N HIS A 30 26.18 18.18 -5.35
CA HIS A 30 24.82 18.66 -5.54
C HIS A 30 24.31 19.47 -4.34
N SER A 31 23.26 20.26 -4.57
CA SER A 31 22.65 21.11 -3.55
C SER A 31 21.85 20.28 -2.53
N PHE A 32 21.65 20.83 -1.33
CA PHE A 32 20.77 20.23 -0.33
C PHE A 32 19.37 19.92 -0.87
N PHE A 33 18.80 20.84 -1.67
CA PHE A 33 17.46 20.66 -2.27
C PHE A 33 17.41 19.50 -3.26
N TYR A 34 18.49 19.24 -3.99
CA TYR A 34 18.60 18.07 -4.87
C TYR A 34 18.55 16.76 -4.07
N HIS A 35 19.32 16.64 -2.99
CA HIS A 35 19.28 15.45 -2.15
C HIS A 35 17.93 15.30 -1.41
N PHE A 36 17.34 16.40 -0.98
CA PHE A 36 16.03 16.39 -0.32
C PHE A 36 14.90 15.98 -1.28
N SER A 37 14.92 16.44 -2.52
CA SER A 37 13.95 16.03 -3.55
C SER A 37 14.08 14.54 -3.89
N GLY A 38 15.32 14.01 -3.94
CA GLY A 38 15.58 12.57 -4.08
C GLY A 38 15.05 11.76 -2.90
N GLY A 39 15.25 12.24 -1.67
CA GLY A 39 14.71 11.60 -0.47
C GLY A 39 13.19 11.57 -0.42
N LEU A 40 12.55 12.67 -0.83
CA LEU A 40 11.09 12.76 -0.98
C LEU A 40 10.56 11.82 -2.06
N PHE A 41 11.29 11.67 -3.17
CA PHE A 41 10.92 10.73 -4.23
C PHE A 41 10.93 9.28 -3.71
N ILE A 42 12.04 8.87 -3.10
CA ILE A 42 12.23 7.50 -2.61
C ILE A 42 11.21 7.19 -1.50
N SER A 43 11.03 8.10 -0.54
CA SER A 43 10.07 7.90 0.54
C SER A 43 8.62 7.88 0.02
N GLY A 44 8.29 8.74 -0.95
CA GLY A 44 7.00 8.74 -1.63
C GLY A 44 6.74 7.42 -2.36
N PHE A 45 7.74 6.88 -3.06
CA PHE A 45 7.67 5.60 -3.73
C PHE A 45 7.44 4.44 -2.74
N ILE A 46 8.15 4.42 -1.61
CA ILE A 46 7.97 3.42 -0.55
C ILE A 46 6.55 3.47 0.01
N LEU A 47 6.02 4.65 0.32
CA LEU A 47 4.64 4.80 0.78
C LEU A 47 3.63 4.29 -0.26
N MET A 48 3.87 4.58 -1.54
CA MET A 48 3.03 4.09 -2.63
C MET A 48 3.07 2.56 -2.72
N ALA A 49 4.25 1.95 -2.62
CA ALA A 49 4.42 0.50 -2.61
C ALA A 49 3.67 -0.15 -1.44
N ILE A 50 3.77 0.41 -0.23
CA ILE A 50 3.02 -0.05 0.95
C ILE A 50 1.52 0.06 0.71
N GLY A 51 1.07 1.20 0.20
CA GLY A 51 -0.34 1.46 -0.09
C GLY A 51 -0.92 0.50 -1.14
N LEU A 52 -0.18 0.26 -2.23
CA LEU A 52 -0.57 -0.68 -3.28
C LEU A 52 -0.58 -2.12 -2.76
N PHE A 53 0.46 -2.53 -2.05
CA PHE A 53 0.55 -3.89 -1.50
C PHE A 53 -0.59 -4.17 -0.52
N SER A 54 -0.87 -3.23 0.39
CA SER A 54 -1.98 -3.36 1.32
C SER A 54 -3.35 -3.30 0.63
N ASN A 55 -3.47 -2.60 -0.50
CA ASN A 55 -4.70 -2.60 -1.31
C ASN A 55 -4.89 -3.93 -2.06
N MET A 56 -3.84 -4.49 -2.64
CA MET A 56 -3.88 -5.80 -3.32
C MET A 56 -4.19 -6.94 -2.35
N SER A 57 -3.56 -6.92 -1.17
CA SER A 57 -3.84 -7.88 -0.10
C SER A 57 -5.31 -7.87 0.28
N ALA A 58 -5.92 -6.68 0.39
CA ALA A 58 -7.29 -6.57 0.84
C ALA A 58 -8.37 -6.72 -0.25
N ASN A 59 -8.04 -6.46 -1.52
CA ASN A 59 -8.92 -6.77 -2.64
C ASN A 59 -8.90 -8.25 -3.02
N GLY A 60 -8.18 -9.10 -2.29
CA GLY A 60 -8.30 -10.55 -2.43
C GLY A 60 -7.35 -11.18 -3.44
N PHE A 61 -6.16 -10.60 -3.68
CA PHE A 61 -5.10 -11.28 -4.46
C PHE A 61 -4.80 -12.68 -3.90
N PHE A 62 -4.64 -12.80 -2.58
CA PHE A 62 -4.48 -14.09 -1.91
C PHE A 62 -5.75 -14.95 -1.95
N ARG A 63 -6.91 -14.32 -2.15
CA ARG A 63 -8.21 -15.00 -2.20
C ARG A 63 -8.47 -15.61 -3.58
N GLY A 64 -7.97 -15.03 -4.66
CA GLY A 64 -7.95 -15.68 -5.97
C GLY A 64 -7.16 -16.99 -5.96
N LEU A 65 -6.07 -17.04 -5.18
CA LEU A 65 -5.32 -18.27 -4.93
C LEU A 65 -6.11 -19.26 -4.07
N THR A 66 -6.69 -18.82 -2.95
CA THR A 66 -7.45 -19.74 -2.08
C THR A 66 -8.77 -20.20 -2.68
N ALA A 67 -9.45 -19.40 -3.51
CA ALA A 67 -10.64 -19.81 -4.25
C ALA A 67 -10.36 -20.93 -5.24
N GLY A 68 -9.17 -20.92 -5.88
CA GLY A 68 -8.71 -22.04 -6.71
C GLY A 68 -8.58 -23.33 -5.92
N PHE A 69 -8.01 -23.27 -4.72
CA PHE A 69 -7.92 -24.42 -3.82
C PHE A 69 -9.27 -24.84 -3.23
N LYS A 70 -10.13 -23.88 -2.88
CA LYS A 70 -11.49 -24.11 -2.35
C LYS A 70 -12.32 -24.87 -3.38
N LYS A 71 -12.28 -24.44 -4.65
CA LYS A 71 -13.00 -25.09 -5.76
C LYS A 71 -12.53 -26.52 -6.01
N GLN A 72 -11.23 -26.80 -5.89
CA GLN A 72 -10.71 -28.18 -5.96
C GLN A 72 -11.16 -29.04 -4.76
N ARG A 73 -11.21 -28.46 -3.57
CA ARG A 73 -11.67 -29.15 -2.35
C ARG A 73 -13.17 -29.42 -2.39
N GLU A 74 -13.97 -28.45 -2.80
CA GLU A 74 -15.44 -28.55 -2.93
C GLU A 74 -15.80 -29.60 -4.00
N ALA A 75 -15.08 -29.64 -5.12
CA ALA A 75 -15.27 -30.70 -6.13
C ALA A 75 -15.05 -32.11 -5.55
N ARG A 76 -14.00 -32.30 -4.72
CA ARG A 76 -13.76 -33.57 -4.03
C ARG A 76 -14.82 -33.88 -2.95
N LEU A 77 -15.34 -32.87 -2.27
CA LEU A 77 -16.36 -33.06 -1.24
C LEU A 77 -17.73 -33.39 -1.85
N ARG A 78 -18.07 -32.78 -2.99
CA ARG A 78 -19.26 -33.12 -3.78
C ARG A 78 -19.24 -34.53 -4.37
N GLU A 79 -18.06 -35.07 -4.68
CA GLU A 79 -17.92 -36.48 -5.07
C GLU A 79 -18.29 -37.44 -3.93
N ILE A 80 -18.14 -37.02 -2.67
CA ILE A 80 -18.41 -37.84 -1.48
C ILE A 80 -19.84 -37.57 -0.96
N ASP A 81 -20.30 -36.33 -1.03
CA ASP A 81 -21.62 -35.88 -0.58
C ASP A 81 -22.23 -34.89 -1.59
N GLY A 82 -23.16 -35.37 -2.40
CA GLY A 82 -23.73 -34.64 -3.54
C GLY A 82 -24.57 -33.42 -3.15
N GLU A 83 -24.98 -33.31 -1.89
CA GLU A 83 -25.79 -32.20 -1.36
C GLU A 83 -24.94 -31.11 -0.68
N TYR A 84 -23.61 -31.22 -0.69
CA TYR A 84 -22.74 -30.23 -0.08
C TYR A 84 -22.81 -28.88 -0.82
N HIS A 85 -23.30 -27.87 -0.12
CA HIS A 85 -23.28 -26.46 -0.51
C HIS A 85 -22.70 -25.65 0.67
N GLU A 86 -21.69 -24.83 0.40
CA GLU A 86 -21.13 -23.90 1.38
C GLU A 86 -21.95 -22.60 1.33
N ASP A 87 -22.40 -22.07 2.47
CA ASP A 87 -23.19 -20.84 2.53
C ASP A 87 -22.32 -19.62 2.12
N GLU A 88 -22.47 -19.18 0.86
CA GLU A 88 -21.64 -18.12 0.26
C GLU A 88 -22.04 -16.70 0.72
N ASP A 89 -23.29 -16.52 1.17
CA ASP A 89 -23.87 -15.19 1.41
C ASP A 89 -23.31 -14.51 2.67
N GLU A 90 -23.09 -15.24 3.76
CA GLU A 90 -22.47 -14.69 4.99
C GLU A 90 -20.99 -14.31 4.77
N GLU A 91 -20.29 -15.00 3.87
CA GLU A 91 -18.90 -14.67 3.52
C GLU A 91 -18.79 -13.32 2.79
N HIS A 92 -19.84 -12.90 2.08
CA HIS A 92 -19.82 -11.73 1.22
C HIS A 92 -19.98 -10.41 2.01
N GLU A 93 -20.88 -10.35 2.98
CA GLU A 93 -21.10 -9.15 3.81
C GLU A 93 -19.87 -8.84 4.69
N VAL A 94 -19.32 -9.86 5.35
CA VAL A 94 -18.11 -9.74 6.17
C VAL A 94 -16.91 -9.29 5.32
N TYR A 95 -16.87 -9.66 4.04
CA TYR A 95 -15.83 -9.25 3.10
C TYR A 95 -15.91 -7.76 2.75
N GLU A 96 -17.11 -7.24 2.47
CA GLU A 96 -17.28 -5.82 2.14
C GLU A 96 -16.84 -4.92 3.30
N GLU A 97 -17.15 -5.30 4.54
CA GLU A 97 -16.70 -4.56 5.71
C GLU A 97 -15.17 -4.59 5.87
N LYS A 98 -14.54 -5.75 5.68
CA LYS A 98 -13.08 -5.90 5.72
C LYS A 98 -12.41 -5.07 4.62
N ARG A 99 -13.01 -5.02 3.42
CA ARG A 99 -12.54 -4.23 2.29
C ARG A 99 -12.69 -2.72 2.52
N LYS A 100 -13.81 -2.24 3.08
CA LYS A 100 -13.95 -0.82 3.47
C LYS A 100 -12.92 -0.42 4.53
N ARG A 101 -12.69 -1.28 5.52
CA ARG A 101 -11.70 -1.04 6.58
C ARG A 101 -10.27 -1.00 6.05
N SER A 102 -9.93 -1.87 5.09
CA SER A 102 -8.61 -1.88 4.48
C SER A 102 -8.37 -0.68 3.56
N LEU A 103 -9.37 -0.27 2.77
CA LEU A 103 -9.32 0.92 1.92
C LEU A 103 -9.06 2.18 2.76
N ASN A 104 -9.73 2.31 3.90
CA ASN A 104 -9.49 3.41 4.83
C ASN A 104 -8.08 3.43 5.42
N ARG A 105 -7.39 2.27 5.45
CA ARG A 105 -6.00 2.17 5.89
C ARG A 105 -4.99 2.40 4.76
N THR A 106 -5.32 2.04 3.52
CA THR A 106 -4.42 2.15 2.37
C THR A 106 -4.42 3.54 1.74
N ALA A 107 -5.58 4.18 1.65
CA ALA A 107 -5.74 5.48 0.99
C ALA A 107 -4.79 6.56 1.53
N PRO A 108 -4.51 6.66 2.85
CA PRO A 108 -3.56 7.64 3.37
C PRO A 108 -2.12 7.42 2.88
N TYR A 109 -1.66 6.16 2.73
CA TYR A 109 -0.31 5.88 2.26
C TYR A 109 -0.16 6.19 0.77
N LEU A 110 -1.16 5.84 -0.04
CA LEU A 110 -1.17 6.14 -1.47
C LEU A 110 -1.18 7.65 -1.74
N SER A 111 -2.08 8.38 -1.07
CA SER A 111 -2.21 9.82 -1.25
C SER A 111 -0.98 10.58 -0.72
N SER A 112 -0.44 10.21 0.44
CA SER A 112 0.82 10.79 0.93
C SER A 112 1.99 10.48 0.02
N GLY A 113 2.09 9.25 -0.51
CA GLY A 113 3.13 8.88 -1.46
C GLY A 113 3.08 9.71 -2.75
N LEU A 114 1.88 9.87 -3.33
CA LEU A 114 1.65 10.73 -4.49
C LEU A 114 2.02 12.20 -4.22
N LEU A 115 1.62 12.73 -3.06
CA LEU A 115 1.97 14.10 -2.66
C LEU A 115 3.49 14.28 -2.53
N CYS A 116 4.19 13.32 -1.92
CA CYS A 116 5.66 13.36 -1.79
C CYS A 116 6.35 13.32 -3.15
N ILE A 117 5.90 12.48 -4.08
CA ILE A 117 6.45 12.41 -5.45
C ILE A 117 6.18 13.70 -6.22
N ALA A 118 4.95 14.22 -6.15
CA ALA A 118 4.61 15.48 -6.81
C ALA A 118 5.45 16.65 -6.26
N PHE A 119 5.63 16.73 -4.93
CA PHE A 119 6.43 17.76 -4.30
C PHE A 119 7.93 17.61 -4.58
N SER A 120 8.42 16.37 -4.66
CA SER A 120 9.78 16.05 -5.11
C SER A 120 10.03 16.59 -6.52
N LEU A 121 9.11 16.35 -7.46
CA LEU A 121 9.23 16.85 -8.82
C LEU A 121 9.25 18.38 -8.85
N LEU A 122 8.38 19.05 -8.07
CA LEU A 122 8.38 20.51 -7.97
C LEU A 122 9.69 21.05 -7.42
N LEU A 123 10.26 20.41 -6.39
CA LEU A 123 11.56 20.79 -5.83
C LEU A 123 12.73 20.50 -6.75
N SER A 124 12.62 19.52 -7.66
CA SER A 124 13.68 19.19 -8.61
C SER A 124 13.94 20.31 -9.64
N PHE A 125 13.03 21.27 -9.80
CA PHE A 125 13.19 22.42 -10.69
C PHE A 125 13.71 23.68 -9.99
N VAL A 126 13.94 23.62 -8.68
CA VAL A 126 14.46 24.71 -7.83
C VAL A 126 15.92 24.46 -7.51
#